data_AF-A0A060SJF9-F1
#
_entry.id   AF-A0A060SJF9-F1
#
_cell.length_a   1.000
_cell.length_b   1.000
_cell.length_c   1.000
_cell.angle_alpha   90.00
_cell.angle_beta   90.00
_cell.angle_gamma   90.00
#
_symmetry.space_group_name_H-M   'P 1'
#
loop_
_entity.id
_entity.type
_entity.pdbx_description
1 polymer ?
#
loop_
_entity_poly.entity_id
_entity_poly.type
_entity_poly.pdbx_seq_one_letter_code
_entity_poly.pdbx_strand_id
1 'polypeptide(L)'
;MTLRFPEDPTQDERDALNNYFHLLSRLYPCGECAAEFQQLLKKFPPQTSSRRSAALWLCFVHNQVNERLGKPEFDCAHLDETYDCGCGDEPISAATQTLNDPMDLEEDPSKERKTAFYGKELIVADRDMVETQSDEILKDADKEDISLLVVGDPYGATTHTDIVLRARSLNIPTRVIHNASIMNAVGACGLQLYNFGQTVSLVFFTETWKPDSFYDRIKENADLGMHTLVLLDIKVKEQSEENLARGRKIYEPPRYMSIPQAVSQLLEIERMRRSGTLIPDETLAIALSRVGGGPEERIVAGTLAELLAAPPEVYGQPLHSLVIVGKRLHHLEVEYAESFAVNKENWRKVASRVYGCALD
;
A
#
# COMPACT_ATOMS: atom_id res chain seq x y z
N MET A 1 21.44 1.07 18.81
CA MET A 1 21.21 1.10 20.28
C MET A 1 22.47 1.45 21.05
N THR A 2 23.53 0.64 21.01
CA THR A 2 24.79 0.93 21.73
C THR A 2 25.51 2.20 21.27
N LEU A 3 25.29 2.65 20.03
CA LEU A 3 25.78 3.93 19.50
C LEU A 3 25.13 5.18 20.13
N ARG A 4 24.00 5.04 20.84
CA ARG A 4 23.38 6.11 21.65
C ARG A 4 23.66 5.96 23.14
N PHE A 5 24.36 4.91 23.56
CA PHE A 5 24.72 4.72 24.96
C PHE A 5 25.62 5.88 25.43
N PRO A 6 25.55 6.34 26.69
CA PRO A 6 26.39 7.44 27.15
C PRO A 6 27.89 7.09 27.06
N GLU A 7 28.74 8.10 26.80
CA GLU A 7 30.19 7.90 26.89
C GLU A 7 30.63 7.64 28.35
N ASP A 8 30.03 8.37 29.29
CA ASP A 8 30.24 8.22 30.73
C ASP A 8 28.93 7.78 31.42
N PRO A 9 28.56 6.48 31.36
CA PRO A 9 27.28 5.99 31.86
C PRO A 9 27.24 5.90 33.40
N THR A 10 26.09 6.25 33.96
CA THR A 10 25.76 6.01 35.37
C THR A 10 25.62 4.52 35.66
N GLN A 11 25.76 4.11 36.92
CA GLN A 11 25.66 2.69 37.29
C GLN A 11 24.30 2.07 36.88
N ASP A 12 23.21 2.83 36.98
CA ASP A 12 21.89 2.40 36.53
C ASP A 12 21.85 2.11 35.02
N GLU A 13 22.40 3.00 34.19
CA GLU A 13 22.47 2.81 32.74
C GLU A 13 23.32 1.60 32.35
N ARG A 14 24.41 1.35 33.11
CA ARG A 14 25.27 0.17 32.93
C ARG A 14 24.50 -1.12 33.24
N ASP A 15 23.76 -1.13 34.34
CA ASP A 15 22.95 -2.27 34.76
C ASP A 15 21.78 -2.50 33.81
N ALA A 16 21.13 -1.43 33.34
CA ALA A 16 20.06 -1.47 32.36
C ALA A 16 20.52 -2.08 31.03
N LEU A 17 21.66 -1.65 30.49
CA LEU A 17 22.20 -2.19 29.24
C LEU A 17 22.58 -3.66 29.38
N ASN A 18 23.20 -4.04 30.51
CA ASN A 18 23.54 -5.43 30.79
C ASN A 18 22.29 -6.32 30.89
N ASN A 19 21.29 -5.88 31.67
CA ASN A 19 20.03 -6.59 31.85
C ASN A 19 19.25 -6.71 30.53
N TYR A 20 19.25 -5.66 29.71
CA TYR A 20 18.60 -5.66 28.41
C TYR A 20 19.09 -6.82 27.54
N PHE A 21 20.40 -7.02 27.39
CA PHE A 21 20.92 -8.10 26.55
C PHE A 21 20.63 -9.49 27.12
N HIS A 22 20.66 -9.65 28.44
CA HIS A 22 20.25 -10.90 29.07
C HIS A 22 18.75 -11.20 28.89
N LEU A 23 17.88 -10.20 28.99
CA LEU A 23 16.44 -10.35 28.76
C LEU A 23 16.14 -10.61 27.28
N LEU A 24 16.78 -9.87 26.38
CA LEU A 24 16.66 -10.06 24.93
C LEU A 24 17.02 -11.49 24.53
N SER A 25 18.10 -12.05 25.10
CA SER A 25 18.50 -13.43 24.83
C SER A 25 17.49 -14.50 25.27
N ARG A 26 16.60 -14.15 26.22
CA ARG A 26 15.51 -15.04 26.69
C ARG A 26 14.24 -14.91 25.87
N LEU A 27 13.99 -13.73 25.30
CA LEU A 27 12.79 -13.39 24.53
C LEU A 27 13.00 -13.52 23.02
N TYR A 28 14.16 -14.01 22.59
CA TYR A 28 14.48 -14.14 21.17
C TYR A 28 13.52 -15.16 20.51
N PRO A 29 12.85 -14.83 19.38
CA PRO A 29 11.75 -15.64 18.83
C PRO A 29 12.13 -17.07 18.42
N CYS A 30 13.38 -17.27 17.99
CA CYS A 30 13.91 -18.59 17.67
C CYS A 30 14.54 -19.24 18.90
N GLY A 31 14.03 -20.41 19.31
CA GLY A 31 14.48 -21.10 20.52
C GLY A 31 15.94 -21.57 20.49
N GLU A 32 16.42 -22.04 19.34
CA GLU A 32 17.83 -22.43 19.17
C GLU A 32 18.75 -21.19 19.23
N CYS A 33 18.40 -20.13 18.50
CA CYS A 33 19.16 -18.87 18.54
C CYS A 33 19.18 -18.25 19.95
N ALA A 34 18.07 -18.34 20.71
CA ALA A 34 18.00 -17.88 22.09
C ALA A 34 18.98 -18.63 23.00
N ALA A 35 19.01 -19.96 22.92
CA ALA A 35 19.91 -20.80 23.71
C ALA A 35 21.38 -20.51 23.40
N GLU A 36 21.71 -20.29 22.14
CA GLU A 36 23.07 -19.99 21.68
C GLU A 36 23.50 -18.57 22.04
N PHE A 37 22.60 -17.60 21.91
CA PHE A 37 22.88 -16.23 22.32
C PHE A 37 23.16 -16.16 23.83
N GLN A 38 22.44 -16.93 24.64
CA GLN A 38 22.73 -17.07 26.07
C GLN A 38 24.12 -17.69 26.34
N GLN A 39 24.59 -18.64 25.52
CA GLN A 39 25.95 -19.19 25.64
C GLN A 39 27.00 -18.15 25.23
N LEU A 40 26.75 -17.38 24.17
CA LEU A 40 27.62 -16.29 23.75
C LEU A 40 27.75 -15.22 24.83
N LEU A 41 26.65 -14.82 25.48
CA LEU A 41 26.66 -13.86 26.59
C LEU A 41 27.44 -14.36 27.81
N LYS A 42 27.46 -15.68 28.06
CA LYS A 42 28.30 -16.26 29.13
C LYS A 42 29.79 -16.17 28.81
N LYS A 43 30.17 -16.34 27.54
CA LYS A 43 31.57 -16.28 27.08
C LYS A 43 32.05 -14.85 26.91
N PHE A 44 31.17 -13.96 26.46
CA PHE A 44 31.45 -12.57 26.12
C PHE A 44 30.39 -11.65 26.75
N PRO A 45 30.50 -11.33 28.04
CA PRO A 45 29.50 -10.51 28.73
C PRO A 45 29.45 -9.07 28.18
N PRO A 46 28.28 -8.41 28.21
CA PRO A 46 28.11 -7.02 27.77
C PRO A 46 29.13 -6.08 28.38
N GLN A 47 29.85 -5.33 27.53
CA GLN A 47 30.77 -4.29 27.99
C GLN A 47 30.01 -2.97 28.11
N THR A 48 29.81 -2.51 29.34
CA THR A 48 28.97 -1.33 29.63
C THR A 48 29.78 -0.17 30.19
N SER A 49 31.10 -0.14 29.99
CA SER A 49 31.97 0.93 30.53
C SER A 49 31.82 2.27 29.82
N SER A 50 31.50 2.26 28.53
CA SER A 50 31.30 3.46 27.70
C SER A 50 30.56 3.11 26.42
N ARG A 51 30.09 4.12 25.68
CA ARG A 51 29.49 3.97 24.34
C ARG A 51 30.38 3.14 23.42
N ARG A 52 31.66 3.52 23.31
CA ARG A 52 32.61 2.85 22.42
C ARG A 52 32.80 1.38 22.80
N SER A 53 32.95 1.08 24.09
CA SER A 53 33.10 -0.31 24.56
C SER A 53 31.84 -1.14 24.28
N ALA A 54 30.65 -0.57 24.49
CA ALA A 54 29.38 -1.24 24.22
C ALA A 54 29.15 -1.48 22.72
N ALA A 55 29.48 -0.50 21.87
CA ALA A 55 29.34 -0.59 20.42
C ALA A 55 30.29 -1.63 19.82
N LEU A 56 31.58 -1.59 20.21
CA LEU A 56 32.58 -2.55 19.75
C LEU A 56 32.27 -3.97 20.23
N TRP A 57 31.85 -4.13 21.49
CA TRP A 57 31.44 -5.44 22.00
C TRP A 57 30.26 -6.02 21.22
N LEU A 58 29.23 -5.20 20.93
CA LEU A 58 28.07 -5.68 20.17
C LEU A 58 28.46 -6.10 18.75
N CYS A 59 29.30 -5.30 18.09
CA CYS A 59 29.83 -5.64 16.77
C CYS A 59 30.62 -6.96 16.80
N PHE A 60 31.51 -7.11 17.79
CA PHE A 60 32.28 -8.34 17.97
C PHE A 60 31.38 -9.56 18.15
N VAL A 61 30.37 -9.50 19.02
CA VAL A 61 29.42 -10.62 19.23
C VAL A 61 28.62 -10.89 17.95
N HIS A 62 28.26 -9.86 17.19
CA HIS A 62 27.60 -10.03 15.89
C HIS A 62 28.51 -10.78 14.89
N ASN A 63 29.80 -10.46 14.86
CA ASN A 63 30.77 -11.15 14.01
C ASN A 63 30.97 -12.62 14.41
N GLN A 64 30.89 -12.97 15.70
CA GLN A 64 30.91 -14.37 16.15
C GLN A 64 29.71 -15.16 15.57
N VAL A 65 28.56 -14.51 15.40
CA VAL A 65 27.40 -15.12 14.74
C VAL A 65 27.61 -15.18 13.23
N ASN A 66 28.17 -14.14 12.60
CA ASN A 66 28.48 -14.15 11.17
C ASN A 66 29.46 -15.25 10.77
N GLU A 67 30.55 -15.41 11.52
CA GLU A 67 31.53 -16.48 11.32
C GLU A 67 30.86 -17.86 11.32
N ARG A 68 29.99 -18.09 12.30
CA ARG A 68 29.25 -19.34 12.42
C ARG A 68 28.28 -19.58 11.25
N LEU A 69 27.64 -18.52 10.75
CA LEU A 69 26.69 -18.58 9.63
C LEU A 69 27.38 -18.53 8.25
N GLY A 70 28.72 -18.43 8.19
CA GLY A 70 29.46 -18.28 6.94
C GLY A 70 29.22 -16.94 6.23
N LYS A 71 28.85 -15.90 7.00
CA LYS A 71 28.67 -14.53 6.50
C LYS A 71 29.98 -13.73 6.59
N PRO A 72 30.19 -12.71 5.73
CA PRO A 72 31.37 -11.87 5.81
C PRO A 72 31.45 -11.14 7.16
N GLU A 73 32.67 -10.95 7.64
CA GLU A 73 32.94 -10.18 8.86
C GLU A 73 32.62 -8.69 8.63
N PHE A 74 31.99 -8.06 9.62
CA PHE A 74 31.72 -6.63 9.60
C PHE A 74 32.90 -5.86 10.21
N ASP A 75 33.31 -4.76 9.59
CA ASP A 75 34.40 -3.93 10.12
C ASP A 75 33.95 -3.12 11.34
N CYS A 76 34.34 -3.57 12.53
CA CYS A 76 33.99 -2.90 13.78
C CYS A 76 34.72 -1.56 13.99
N ALA A 77 35.73 -1.21 13.17
CA ALA A 77 36.46 0.05 13.32
C ALA A 77 35.69 1.27 12.80
N HIS A 78 34.83 1.09 11.79
CA HIS A 78 34.07 2.15 11.11
C HIS A 78 32.55 2.03 11.34
N LEU A 79 32.15 1.71 12.59
CA LEU A 79 30.75 1.52 12.96
C LEU A 79 29.90 2.78 12.75
N ASP A 80 30.48 3.94 13.00
CA ASP A 80 29.91 5.28 12.89
C ASP A 80 29.71 5.75 11.44
N GLU A 81 30.45 5.20 10.48
CA GLU A 81 30.26 5.49 9.05
C GLU A 81 29.05 4.75 8.46
N THR A 82 28.76 3.55 8.99
CA THR A 82 27.65 2.71 8.50
C THR A 82 26.35 2.92 9.28
N TYR A 83 26.48 3.18 10.58
CA TYR A 83 25.36 3.33 11.49
C TYR A 83 25.47 4.67 12.20
N ASP A 84 24.59 5.59 11.84
CA ASP A 84 24.51 6.88 12.48
C ASP A 84 24.09 6.72 13.95
N CYS A 85 24.79 7.43 14.85
CA CYS A 85 24.39 7.57 16.24
C CYS A 85 23.03 8.31 16.37
N GLY A 86 22.62 9.05 15.34
CA GLY A 86 21.37 9.77 15.25
C GLY A 86 21.32 10.94 16.23
N CYS A 87 22.47 11.54 16.50
CA CYS A 87 22.67 12.67 17.43
C CYS A 87 23.13 13.96 16.71
N GLY A 88 23.04 14.00 15.36
CA GLY A 88 23.28 15.21 14.58
C GLY A 88 21.99 15.97 14.31
N ASP A 89 22.06 17.31 14.34
CA ASP A 89 20.99 18.21 13.89
C ASP A 89 20.95 18.38 12.36
N GLU A 90 21.83 17.70 11.61
CA GLU A 90 21.84 17.74 10.15
C GLU A 90 21.36 16.40 9.55
N PRO A 91 20.46 16.43 8.55
CA PRO A 91 20.06 15.25 7.81
C PRO A 91 21.25 14.68 7.02
N ILE A 92 21.27 13.36 6.95
CA ILE A 92 22.24 12.53 6.23
C ILE A 92 22.50 13.11 4.83
N SER A 93 23.77 13.35 4.51
CA SER A 93 24.18 13.83 3.20
C SER A 93 23.69 12.89 2.11
N ALA A 94 22.93 13.47 1.19
CA ALA A 94 22.41 12.83 0.01
C ALA A 94 23.56 12.29 -0.85
N ALA A 95 23.71 10.97 -0.83
CA ALA A 95 24.33 10.21 -1.91
C ALA A 95 23.40 9.07 -2.29
N THR A 96 22.20 9.42 -2.75
CA THR A 96 21.39 8.49 -3.55
C THR A 96 20.99 9.24 -4.80
N GLN A 97 21.40 8.68 -5.92
CA GLN A 97 21.20 9.22 -7.27
C GLN A 97 19.73 9.59 -7.46
N THR A 98 19.51 10.85 -7.80
CA THR A 98 18.21 11.39 -8.21
C THR A 98 17.76 10.70 -9.49
N LEU A 99 17.01 9.61 -9.34
CA LEU A 99 16.05 9.20 -10.36
C LEU A 99 14.90 10.19 -10.26
N ASN A 100 14.70 11.00 -11.31
CA ASN A 100 13.56 11.89 -11.44
C ASN A 100 12.26 11.08 -11.23
N ASP A 101 11.67 11.17 -10.04
CA ASP A 101 10.38 10.60 -9.70
C ASP A 101 9.29 11.62 -10.06
N PRO A 102 8.43 11.36 -11.07
CA PRO A 102 7.39 12.30 -11.47
C PRO A 102 6.25 12.45 -10.45
N MET A 103 6.29 11.82 -9.27
CA MET A 103 5.20 11.88 -8.27
C MET A 103 5.65 11.85 -6.80
N ASP A 104 6.86 12.31 -6.47
CA ASP A 104 7.24 12.52 -5.07
C ASP A 104 6.41 13.67 -4.46
N LEU A 105 5.57 13.40 -3.45
CA LEU A 105 4.59 14.36 -2.92
C LEU A 105 5.23 15.52 -2.13
N GLU A 106 6.52 15.42 -1.81
CA GLU A 106 7.30 16.53 -1.26
C GLU A 106 7.75 17.53 -2.34
N GLU A 107 7.85 17.07 -3.60
CA GLU A 107 8.09 17.87 -4.80
C GLU A 107 6.94 17.72 -5.82
N ASP A 108 5.69 17.68 -5.38
CA ASP A 108 4.54 17.67 -6.30
C ASP A 108 4.45 19.05 -7.00
N PRO A 109 4.69 19.18 -8.32
CA PRO A 109 4.53 20.46 -9.03
C PRO A 109 3.07 20.96 -9.00
N SER A 110 2.11 20.12 -8.60
CA SER A 110 0.74 20.50 -8.32
C SER A 110 0.56 21.14 -6.95
N LYS A 111 1.45 20.92 -5.96
CA LYS A 111 1.41 21.59 -4.65
C LYS A 111 1.58 23.10 -4.82
N GLU A 112 2.58 23.54 -5.57
CA GLU A 112 2.79 24.97 -5.86
C GLU A 112 1.59 25.58 -6.58
N ARG A 113 1.05 24.88 -7.58
CA ARG A 113 -0.17 25.31 -8.31
C ARG A 113 -1.39 25.40 -7.40
N LYS A 114 -1.60 24.42 -6.53
CA LYS A 114 -2.73 24.37 -5.58
C LYS A 114 -2.59 25.43 -4.50
N THR A 115 -1.40 25.60 -3.93
CA THR A 115 -1.08 26.67 -2.97
C THR A 115 -1.35 28.05 -3.59
N ALA A 116 -0.91 28.27 -4.83
CA ALA A 116 -1.20 29.50 -5.57
C ALA A 116 -2.70 29.70 -5.84
N PHE A 117 -3.42 28.62 -6.17
CA PHE A 117 -4.86 28.66 -6.41
C PHE A 117 -5.68 28.96 -5.15
N TYR A 118 -5.33 28.34 -4.02
CA TYR A 118 -6.03 28.53 -2.75
C TYR A 118 -5.57 29.76 -1.97
N GLY A 119 -4.39 30.31 -2.28
CA GLY A 119 -3.79 31.42 -1.54
C GLY A 119 -3.47 31.06 -0.08
N LYS A 120 -3.31 29.77 0.22
CA LYS A 120 -2.99 29.23 1.55
C LYS A 120 -1.92 28.16 1.45
N GLU A 121 -1.11 28.05 2.50
CA GLU A 121 -0.12 26.99 2.63
C GLU A 121 -0.82 25.62 2.74
N LEU A 122 -0.27 24.63 2.05
CA LEU A 122 -0.75 23.25 2.06
C LEU A 122 0.24 22.35 2.78
N ILE A 123 -0.22 21.72 3.85
CA ILE A 123 0.51 20.70 4.59
C ILE A 123 0.14 19.34 3.98
N VAL A 124 1.14 18.57 3.57
CA VAL A 124 0.93 17.22 3.03
C VAL A 124 0.76 16.28 4.21
N ALA A 125 -0.41 15.65 4.32
CA ALA A 125 -0.68 14.60 5.30
C ALA A 125 -0.43 13.24 4.65
N ASP A 126 0.59 12.52 5.12
CA ASP A 126 0.87 11.15 4.69
C ASP A 126 -0.01 10.12 5.43
N ARG A 127 0.11 8.84 5.06
CA ARG A 127 -0.70 7.78 5.65
C ARG A 127 -0.48 7.70 7.17
N ASP A 128 0.76 7.84 7.65
CA ASP A 128 1.08 7.76 9.08
C ASP A 128 0.44 8.91 9.85
N MET A 129 0.45 10.13 9.31
CA MET A 129 -0.22 11.28 9.89
C MET A 129 -1.73 11.09 9.97
N VAL A 130 -2.34 10.55 8.92
CA VAL A 130 -3.80 10.36 8.83
C VAL A 130 -4.29 9.22 9.73
N GLU A 131 -3.56 8.10 9.80
CA GLU A 131 -4.01 6.90 10.51
C GLU A 131 -3.54 6.86 11.97
N THR A 132 -2.29 7.24 12.22
CA THR A 132 -1.65 7.09 13.55
C THR A 132 -1.53 8.42 14.27
N GLN A 133 -1.18 9.50 13.59
CA GLN A 133 -0.95 10.82 14.20
C GLN A 133 -2.09 11.81 13.94
N SER A 134 -3.34 11.32 13.86
CA SER A 134 -4.51 12.17 13.58
C SER A 134 -4.69 13.31 14.57
N ASP A 135 -4.11 13.18 15.77
CA ASP A 135 -4.10 14.21 16.81
C ASP A 135 -3.40 15.49 16.34
N GLU A 136 -2.43 15.39 15.42
CA GLU A 136 -1.78 16.55 14.81
C GLU A 136 -2.74 17.30 13.88
N ILE A 137 -3.57 16.57 13.12
CA ILE A 137 -4.59 17.16 12.23
C ILE A 137 -5.69 17.82 13.05
N LEU A 138 -6.07 17.22 14.18
CA LEU A 138 -7.12 17.72 15.07
C LEU A 138 -6.60 18.77 16.08
N LYS A 139 -5.29 19.00 16.13
CA LYS A 139 -4.67 19.95 17.05
C LYS A 139 -5.17 21.35 16.76
N ASP A 140 -5.66 22.02 17.79
CA ASP A 140 -6.21 23.38 17.71
C ASP A 140 -7.44 23.52 16.78
N ALA A 141 -8.03 22.41 16.31
CA ALA A 141 -9.26 22.40 15.51
C ALA A 141 -10.50 22.88 16.30
N ASP A 142 -10.39 23.02 17.62
CA ASP A 142 -11.38 23.66 18.48
C ASP A 142 -11.28 25.19 18.46
N LYS A 143 -10.15 25.74 17.99
CA LYS A 143 -9.85 27.19 17.96
C LYS A 143 -9.79 27.74 16.54
N GLU A 144 -9.34 26.94 15.58
CA GLU A 144 -9.12 27.34 14.20
C GLU A 144 -9.85 26.42 13.21
N ASP A 145 -10.23 26.97 12.05
CA ASP A 145 -10.86 26.21 10.98
C ASP A 145 -9.81 25.39 10.20
N ILE A 146 -9.78 24.08 10.45
CA ILE A 146 -8.88 23.14 9.77
C ILE A 146 -9.62 22.42 8.62
N SER A 147 -8.95 22.23 7.49
CA SER A 147 -9.52 21.56 6.31
C SER A 147 -8.59 20.44 5.83
N LEU A 148 -9.10 19.21 5.87
CA LEU A 148 -8.42 18.03 5.32
C LEU A 148 -8.91 17.78 3.89
N LEU A 149 -8.02 17.93 2.91
CA LEU A 149 -8.31 17.69 1.51
C LEU A 149 -7.96 16.26 1.13
N VAL A 150 -8.93 15.52 0.61
CA VAL A 150 -8.78 14.12 0.19
C VAL A 150 -9.14 13.97 -1.28
N VAL A 151 -8.53 13.00 -1.95
CA VAL A 151 -8.86 12.69 -3.35
C VAL A 151 -10.21 11.98 -3.41
N GLY A 152 -11.09 12.46 -4.30
CA GLY A 152 -12.43 11.92 -4.46
C GLY A 152 -13.36 12.33 -3.32
N ASP A 153 -14.13 11.37 -2.80
CA ASP A 153 -15.08 11.59 -1.71
C ASP A 153 -14.53 11.06 -0.38
N PRO A 154 -14.68 11.80 0.74
CA PRO A 154 -14.22 11.37 2.06
C PRO A 154 -14.78 10.03 2.57
N TYR A 155 -15.87 9.51 2.01
CA TYR A 155 -16.50 8.26 2.44
C TYR A 155 -16.56 7.19 1.35
N GLY A 156 -16.17 7.49 0.11
CA GLY A 156 -16.35 6.56 -1.01
C GLY A 156 -15.60 5.23 -0.87
N ALA A 157 -14.35 5.24 -0.40
CA ALA A 157 -13.54 4.03 -0.22
C ALA A 157 -12.35 4.28 0.72
N THR A 158 -12.58 4.97 1.83
CA THR A 158 -11.49 5.44 2.70
C THR A 158 -11.81 5.23 4.18
N THR A 159 -10.78 5.33 5.03
CA THR A 159 -10.88 5.15 6.48
C THR A 159 -11.14 6.46 7.24
N HIS A 160 -11.38 7.58 6.55
CA HIS A 160 -11.53 8.91 7.18
C HIS A 160 -12.72 9.04 8.13
N THR A 161 -13.64 8.06 8.17
CA THR A 161 -14.66 7.98 9.22
C THR A 161 -14.02 7.92 10.61
N ASP A 162 -12.85 7.29 10.76
CA ASP A 162 -12.11 7.23 12.03
C ASP A 162 -11.74 8.62 12.54
N ILE A 163 -11.26 9.52 11.67
CA ILE A 163 -10.93 10.91 12.02
C ILE A 163 -12.16 11.66 12.52
N VAL A 164 -13.31 11.46 11.87
CA VAL A 164 -14.57 12.08 12.29
C VAL A 164 -15.01 11.54 13.66
N LEU A 165 -14.79 10.26 13.95
CA LEU A 165 -15.08 9.68 15.26
C LEU A 165 -14.15 10.24 16.35
N ARG A 166 -12.85 10.40 16.07
CA ARG A 166 -11.89 11.04 16.99
C ARG A 166 -12.23 12.51 17.24
N ALA A 167 -12.60 13.27 16.20
CA ALA A 167 -13.05 14.65 16.36
C ALA A 167 -14.31 14.74 17.24
N ARG A 168 -15.26 13.81 17.07
CA ARG A 168 -16.48 13.75 17.90
C ARG A 168 -16.19 13.44 19.36
N SER A 169 -15.24 12.55 19.68
CA SER A 169 -14.88 12.25 21.07
C SER A 169 -14.24 13.44 21.78
N LEU A 170 -13.58 14.32 21.02
CA LEU A 170 -13.00 15.58 21.48
C LEU A 170 -13.99 16.76 21.45
N ASN A 171 -15.26 16.54 21.09
CA ASN A 171 -16.29 17.57 20.90
C ASN A 171 -15.91 18.67 19.87
N ILE A 172 -15.07 18.33 18.89
CA ILE A 172 -14.71 19.23 17.80
C ILE A 172 -15.83 19.20 16.74
N PRO A 173 -16.40 20.36 16.35
CA PRO A 173 -17.41 20.42 15.30
C PRO A 173 -16.78 20.05 13.95
N THR A 174 -17.38 19.09 13.25
CA THR A 174 -16.90 18.65 11.93
C THR A 174 -17.96 18.89 10.86
N ARG A 175 -17.51 19.26 9.65
CA ARG A 175 -18.35 19.39 8.46
C ARG A 175 -17.72 18.63 7.31
N VAL A 176 -18.48 17.76 6.67
CA VAL A 176 -18.05 17.00 5.49
C VAL A 176 -18.59 17.68 4.23
N ILE A 177 -17.70 17.84 3.25
CA ILE A 177 -18.05 18.33 1.92
C ILE A 177 -17.84 17.16 0.95
N HIS A 178 -18.94 16.67 0.38
CA HIS A 178 -18.93 15.56 -0.56
C HIS A 178 -18.39 15.97 -1.93
N ASN A 179 -17.89 14.99 -2.66
CA ASN A 179 -17.40 15.17 -4.03
C ASN A 179 -17.67 13.91 -4.88
N ALA A 180 -17.25 13.92 -6.14
CA ALA A 180 -17.28 12.73 -6.99
C ALA A 180 -16.34 11.63 -6.44
N SER A 181 -16.76 10.37 -6.56
CA SER A 181 -16.01 9.18 -6.18
C SER A 181 -15.93 8.22 -7.36
N ILE A 182 -14.94 7.31 -7.35
CA ILE A 182 -14.94 6.19 -8.30
C ILE A 182 -16.19 5.32 -8.13
N MET A 183 -16.76 5.26 -6.92
CA MET A 183 -17.94 4.45 -6.61
C MET A 183 -19.18 4.84 -7.43
N ASN A 184 -19.34 6.13 -7.76
CA ASN A 184 -20.40 6.60 -8.65
C ASN A 184 -19.90 6.86 -10.07
N ALA A 185 -18.66 7.31 -10.23
CA ALA A 185 -18.09 7.59 -11.55
C ALA A 185 -17.87 6.32 -12.40
N VAL A 186 -17.82 5.13 -11.78
CA VAL A 186 -17.80 3.83 -12.48
C VAL A 186 -18.94 3.70 -13.51
N GLY A 187 -20.07 4.38 -13.32
CA GLY A 187 -21.17 4.42 -14.29
C GLY A 187 -20.77 4.95 -15.68
N ALA A 188 -19.61 5.60 -15.82
CA ALA A 188 -19.05 5.99 -17.12
C ALA A 188 -18.85 4.78 -18.07
N CYS A 189 -18.69 3.57 -17.52
CA CYS A 189 -18.61 2.35 -18.33
C CYS A 189 -19.94 1.91 -18.97
N GLY A 190 -21.04 2.59 -18.66
CA GLY A 190 -22.39 2.29 -19.17
C GLY A 190 -23.16 1.26 -18.38
N LEU A 191 -22.53 0.62 -17.39
CA LEU A 191 -23.22 -0.29 -16.48
C LEU A 191 -24.03 0.47 -15.44
N GLN A 192 -25.15 -0.12 -15.05
CA GLN A 192 -26.11 0.51 -14.19
C GLN A 192 -25.70 0.37 -12.73
N LEU A 193 -25.54 1.52 -12.06
CA LEU A 193 -25.03 1.58 -10.68
C LEU A 193 -25.84 0.75 -9.68
N TYR A 194 -27.15 0.59 -9.89
CA TYR A 194 -27.98 -0.22 -8.99
C TYR A 194 -27.74 -1.73 -9.10
N ASN A 195 -27.07 -2.18 -10.18
CA ASN A 195 -26.70 -3.59 -10.37
C ASN A 195 -25.31 -3.90 -9.83
N PHE A 196 -24.61 -2.93 -9.22
CA PHE A 196 -23.34 -3.19 -8.54
C PHE A 196 -23.59 -3.76 -7.14
N GLY A 197 -22.88 -4.85 -6.84
CA GLY A 197 -22.88 -5.49 -5.53
C GLY A 197 -21.79 -4.93 -4.62
N GLN A 198 -21.28 -5.78 -3.73
CA GLN A 198 -20.23 -5.38 -2.80
C GLN A 198 -18.91 -5.07 -3.55
N THR A 199 -18.37 -3.87 -3.37
CA THR A 199 -17.02 -3.49 -3.85
C THR A 199 -15.93 -4.27 -3.11
N VAL A 200 -14.87 -4.63 -3.84
CA VAL A 200 -13.71 -5.36 -3.29
C VAL A 200 -12.42 -4.61 -3.57
N SER A 201 -11.39 -4.87 -2.77
CA SER A 201 -10.03 -4.35 -3.00
C SER A 201 -9.10 -5.51 -3.31
N LEU A 202 -8.34 -5.39 -4.41
CA LEU A 202 -7.34 -6.36 -4.81
C LEU A 202 -5.96 -5.82 -4.46
N VAL A 203 -5.27 -6.50 -3.54
CA VAL A 203 -3.92 -6.14 -3.06
C VAL A 203 -2.83 -6.80 -3.88
N PHE A 204 -1.60 -6.25 -3.84
CA PHE A 204 -0.45 -6.92 -4.43
C PHE A 204 -0.12 -8.23 -3.69
N PHE A 205 0.12 -9.28 -4.46
CA PHE A 205 0.64 -10.54 -3.94
C PHE A 205 2.14 -10.41 -3.69
N THR A 206 2.58 -11.05 -2.61
CA THR A 206 3.99 -11.39 -2.39
C THR A 206 4.20 -12.88 -2.60
N GLU A 207 5.46 -13.34 -2.55
CA GLU A 207 5.77 -14.76 -2.68
C GLU A 207 5.12 -15.60 -1.57
N THR A 208 5.03 -15.04 -0.36
CA THR A 208 4.56 -15.71 0.85
C THR A 208 3.12 -15.35 1.24
N TRP A 209 2.55 -14.29 0.68
CA TRP A 209 1.23 -13.80 1.05
C TRP A 209 0.38 -13.48 -0.19
N LYS A 210 -0.65 -14.31 -0.39
CA LYS A 210 -1.62 -14.22 -1.50
C LYS A 210 -3.04 -14.27 -0.94
N PRO A 211 -3.56 -13.17 -0.37
CA PRO A 211 -4.89 -13.15 0.19
C PRO A 211 -5.92 -13.28 -0.93
N ASP A 212 -6.96 -14.07 -0.68
CA ASP A 212 -8.00 -14.37 -1.67
C ASP A 212 -9.42 -14.06 -1.15
N SER A 213 -9.53 -13.34 -0.04
CA SER A 213 -10.82 -12.96 0.56
C SER A 213 -11.71 -12.12 -0.35
N PHE A 214 -11.14 -11.41 -1.32
CA PHE A 214 -11.89 -10.68 -2.35
C PHE A 214 -12.69 -11.63 -3.25
N TYR A 215 -12.22 -12.87 -3.44
CA TYR A 215 -12.80 -13.81 -4.39
C TYR A 215 -14.17 -14.29 -3.93
N ASP A 216 -14.34 -14.56 -2.64
CA ASP A 216 -15.62 -14.99 -2.08
C ASP A 216 -16.71 -13.93 -2.31
N ARG A 217 -16.37 -12.65 -2.20
CA ARG A 217 -17.28 -11.52 -2.46
C ARG A 217 -17.59 -11.35 -3.95
N ILE A 218 -16.59 -11.50 -4.82
CA ILE A 218 -16.82 -11.53 -6.28
C ILE A 218 -17.77 -12.66 -6.63
N LYS A 219 -17.58 -13.84 -6.04
CA LYS A 219 -18.44 -14.99 -6.25
C LYS A 219 -19.87 -14.73 -5.78
N GLU A 220 -20.06 -14.16 -4.59
CA GLU A 220 -21.38 -13.81 -4.07
C GLU A 220 -22.12 -12.85 -5.02
N ASN A 221 -21.45 -11.78 -5.47
CA ASN A 221 -22.01 -10.87 -6.46
C ASN A 221 -22.35 -11.60 -7.77
N ALA A 222 -21.45 -12.45 -8.28
CA ALA A 222 -21.64 -13.18 -9.53
C ALA A 222 -22.81 -14.17 -9.45
N ASP A 223 -22.98 -14.88 -8.34
CA ASP A 223 -24.09 -15.80 -8.08
C ASP A 223 -25.44 -15.05 -8.05
N LEU A 224 -25.45 -13.84 -7.50
CA LEU A 224 -26.63 -12.96 -7.51
C LEU A 224 -26.83 -12.23 -8.85
N GLY A 225 -25.82 -12.27 -9.72
CA GLY A 225 -25.79 -11.62 -11.02
C GLY A 225 -25.43 -10.13 -10.99
N MET A 226 -24.87 -9.63 -9.89
CA MET A 226 -24.45 -8.24 -9.72
C MET A 226 -23.04 -7.99 -10.29
N HIS A 227 -22.79 -6.78 -10.79
CA HIS A 227 -21.46 -6.32 -11.16
C HIS A 227 -20.61 -6.12 -9.90
N THR A 228 -19.29 -6.29 -10.03
CA THR A 228 -18.35 -6.06 -8.92
C THR A 228 -17.35 -5.01 -9.32
N LEU A 229 -17.29 -3.89 -8.58
CA LEU A 229 -16.18 -2.96 -8.66
C LEU A 229 -15.00 -3.52 -7.86
N VAL A 230 -13.85 -3.63 -8.52
CA VAL A 230 -12.58 -4.06 -7.96
C VAL A 230 -11.66 -2.84 -7.93
N LEU A 231 -11.40 -2.35 -6.73
CA LEU A 231 -10.40 -1.31 -6.47
C LEU A 231 -9.02 -1.95 -6.47
N LEU A 232 -8.07 -1.33 -7.18
CA LEU A 232 -6.73 -1.86 -7.35
C LEU A 232 -5.76 -1.20 -6.37
N ASP A 233 -4.82 -2.00 -5.88
CA ASP A 233 -3.89 -1.56 -4.85
C ASP A 233 -3.01 -0.39 -5.29
N ILE A 234 -2.67 0.42 -4.29
CA ILE A 234 -1.81 1.59 -4.44
C ILE A 234 -0.80 1.54 -3.29
N LYS A 235 0.46 1.37 -3.65
CA LYS A 235 1.59 1.37 -2.72
C LYS A 235 2.37 2.65 -2.90
N VAL A 236 2.22 3.59 -1.96
CA VAL A 236 2.90 4.88 -1.97
C VAL A 236 3.63 5.01 -0.64
N LYS A 237 4.88 5.47 -0.67
CA LYS A 237 5.74 5.61 0.52
C LYS A 237 5.81 4.32 1.36
N GLU A 238 5.88 3.16 0.73
CA GLU A 238 6.15 1.91 1.46
C GLU A 238 7.65 1.76 1.72
N GLN A 239 8.00 1.33 2.93
CA GLN A 239 9.35 0.85 3.23
C GLN A 239 9.42 -0.63 2.88
N SER A 240 10.52 -1.07 2.26
CA SER A 240 10.77 -2.50 2.09
C SER A 240 10.80 -3.19 3.46
N GLU A 241 10.43 -4.48 3.53
CA GLU A 241 10.47 -5.24 4.78
C GLU A 241 11.85 -5.17 5.45
N GLU A 242 12.92 -5.15 4.66
CA GLU A 242 14.30 -4.97 5.12
C GLU A 242 14.55 -3.59 5.73
N ASN A 243 14.08 -2.52 5.07
CA ASN A 243 14.24 -1.15 5.55
C ASN A 243 13.40 -0.89 6.80
N LEU A 244 12.17 -1.40 6.83
CA LEU A 244 11.28 -1.34 8.00
C LEU A 244 11.88 -2.10 9.19
N ALA A 245 12.35 -3.33 8.98
CA ALA A 245 13.00 -4.13 10.02
C ALA A 245 14.30 -3.49 10.56
N ARG A 246 14.95 -2.66 9.75
CA ARG A 246 16.16 -1.89 10.14
C ARG A 246 15.86 -0.46 10.59
N GLY A 247 14.59 -0.03 10.63
CA GLY A 247 14.18 1.32 11.00
C GLY A 247 14.69 2.42 10.05
N ARG A 248 15.04 2.06 8.81
CA ARG A 248 15.51 2.99 7.78
C ARG A 248 14.31 3.58 7.06
N LYS A 249 14.16 4.91 7.09
CA LYS A 249 13.12 5.65 6.37
C LYS A 249 13.45 5.79 4.88
N ILE A 250 13.67 4.67 4.20
CA ILE A 250 13.90 4.64 2.75
C ILE A 250 12.63 4.10 2.12
N TYR A 251 11.97 4.95 1.34
CA TYR A 251 10.71 4.65 0.69
C TYR A 251 10.95 4.15 -0.73
N GLU A 252 10.19 3.13 -1.12
CA GLU A 252 10.15 2.66 -2.50
C GLU A 252 9.33 3.60 -3.39
N PRO A 253 9.63 3.64 -4.70
CA PRO A 253 8.85 4.43 -5.65
C PRO A 253 7.39 3.97 -5.65
N PRO A 254 6.43 4.88 -5.93
CA PRO A 254 5.02 4.56 -5.89
C PRO A 254 4.67 3.49 -6.94
N ARG A 255 3.99 2.44 -6.49
CA ARG A 255 3.55 1.32 -7.34
C ARG A 255 2.03 1.29 -7.39
N TYR A 256 1.51 1.44 -8.60
CA TYR A 256 0.09 1.33 -8.91
C TYR A 256 -0.17 0.01 -9.60
N MET A 257 -1.18 -0.74 -9.14
CA MET A 257 -1.50 -2.01 -9.76
C MET A 257 -2.09 -1.78 -11.15
N SER A 258 -1.44 -2.39 -12.16
CA SER A 258 -1.91 -2.34 -13.55
C SER A 258 -3.06 -3.32 -13.79
N ILE A 259 -3.87 -3.05 -14.82
CA ILE A 259 -4.95 -3.96 -15.25
C ILE A 259 -4.44 -5.38 -15.56
N PRO A 260 -3.37 -5.59 -16.36
CA PRO A 260 -2.89 -6.95 -16.64
C PRO A 260 -2.45 -7.69 -15.37
N GLN A 261 -1.82 -6.98 -14.43
CA GLN A 261 -1.43 -7.56 -13.15
C GLN A 261 -2.65 -7.93 -12.30
N ALA A 262 -3.64 -7.05 -12.20
CA ALA A 262 -4.89 -7.33 -11.50
C ALA A 262 -5.57 -8.57 -12.06
N VAL A 263 -5.74 -8.64 -13.38
CA VAL A 263 -6.35 -9.78 -14.08
C VAL A 263 -5.52 -11.05 -13.86
N SER A 264 -4.19 -10.98 -13.93
CA SER A 264 -3.33 -12.14 -13.66
C SER A 264 -3.53 -12.69 -12.24
N GLN A 265 -3.61 -11.83 -11.22
CA GLN A 265 -3.86 -12.25 -9.83
C GLN A 265 -5.25 -12.87 -9.65
N LEU A 266 -6.28 -12.29 -10.29
CA LEU A 266 -7.64 -12.85 -10.28
C LEU A 266 -7.66 -14.27 -10.88
N LEU A 267 -7.00 -14.47 -12.02
CA LEU A 267 -6.92 -15.77 -12.69
C LEU A 267 -6.05 -16.77 -11.91
N GLU A 268 -5.03 -16.31 -11.19
CA GLU A 268 -4.24 -17.16 -10.30
C GLU A 268 -5.12 -17.74 -9.19
N ILE A 269 -5.92 -16.91 -8.51
CA ILE A 269 -6.86 -17.37 -7.48
C ILE A 269 -7.95 -18.28 -8.07
N GLU A 270 -8.48 -17.98 -9.25
CA GLU A 270 -9.43 -18.87 -9.93
C GLU A 270 -8.83 -20.27 -10.14
N ARG A 271 -7.56 -20.38 -10.57
CA ARG A 271 -6.90 -21.68 -10.76
C ARG A 271 -6.72 -22.45 -9.45
N MET A 272 -6.53 -21.74 -8.35
CA MET A 272 -6.42 -22.31 -7.00
C MET A 272 -7.78 -22.77 -6.46
N ARG A 273 -8.81 -21.93 -6.58
CA ARG A 273 -10.17 -22.17 -6.03
C ARG A 273 -11.03 -23.08 -6.92
N ARG A 274 -10.81 -23.06 -8.24
CA ARG A 274 -11.51 -23.85 -9.27
C ARG A 274 -13.04 -23.78 -9.16
N SER A 275 -13.58 -22.59 -8.91
CA SER A 275 -15.03 -22.44 -8.72
C SER A 275 -15.79 -22.22 -10.04
N GLY A 276 -15.08 -21.84 -11.11
CA GLY A 276 -15.68 -21.52 -12.41
C GLY A 276 -16.30 -20.13 -12.46
N THR A 277 -15.94 -19.22 -11.53
CA THR A 277 -16.53 -17.87 -11.46
C THR A 277 -15.83 -16.90 -12.42
N LEU A 278 -14.50 -16.97 -12.53
CA LEU A 278 -13.66 -16.06 -13.32
C LEU A 278 -12.99 -16.79 -14.49
N ILE A 279 -13.80 -17.36 -15.38
CA ILE A 279 -13.32 -18.10 -16.56
C ILE A 279 -12.73 -17.10 -17.58
N PRO A 280 -11.45 -17.23 -17.98
CA PRO A 280 -10.77 -16.22 -18.80
C PRO A 280 -11.52 -15.75 -20.05
N ASP A 281 -12.09 -16.69 -20.81
CA ASP A 281 -12.74 -16.43 -22.10
C ASP A 281 -14.26 -16.21 -22.01
N GLU A 282 -14.84 -16.34 -20.81
CA GLU A 282 -16.29 -16.27 -20.60
C GLU A 282 -16.69 -15.14 -19.65
N THR A 283 -15.79 -14.69 -18.79
CA THR A 283 -16.04 -13.58 -17.87
C THR A 283 -15.74 -12.26 -18.56
N LEU A 284 -16.78 -11.46 -18.75
CA LEU A 284 -16.67 -10.08 -19.21
C LEU A 284 -16.21 -9.16 -18.09
N ALA A 285 -15.31 -8.25 -18.42
CA ALA A 285 -14.78 -7.24 -17.52
C ALA A 285 -14.56 -5.91 -18.24
N ILE A 286 -14.52 -4.82 -17.47
CA ILE A 286 -14.28 -3.47 -17.97
C ILE A 286 -13.20 -2.82 -17.12
N ALA A 287 -12.08 -2.48 -17.75
CA ALA A 287 -11.02 -1.68 -17.16
C ALA A 287 -11.34 -0.20 -17.29
N LEU A 288 -11.14 0.53 -16.20
CA LEU A 288 -11.41 1.95 -16.06
C LEU A 288 -10.15 2.65 -15.57
N SER A 289 -9.64 3.58 -16.36
CA SER A 289 -8.40 4.32 -16.06
C SER A 289 -8.65 5.81 -16.08
N ARG A 290 -8.15 6.52 -15.06
CA ARG A 290 -8.23 7.99 -14.95
C ARG A 290 -9.65 8.53 -15.18
N VAL A 291 -10.64 7.88 -14.57
CA VAL A 291 -12.04 8.29 -14.66
C VAL A 291 -12.19 9.72 -14.14
N GLY A 292 -12.82 10.60 -14.93
CA GLY A 292 -12.92 12.04 -14.68
C GLY A 292 -11.70 12.86 -15.13
N GLY A 293 -10.66 12.23 -15.68
CA GLY A 293 -9.44 12.86 -16.18
C GLY A 293 -9.55 13.49 -17.58
N GLY A 294 -10.76 13.59 -18.13
CA GLY A 294 -11.01 14.18 -19.44
C GLY A 294 -10.29 13.42 -20.57
N PRO A 295 -9.37 14.05 -21.33
CA PRO A 295 -8.65 13.40 -22.45
C PRO A 295 -7.81 12.18 -22.04
N GLU A 296 -7.51 12.03 -20.76
CA GLU A 296 -6.69 10.94 -20.22
C GLU A 296 -7.49 9.70 -19.81
N GLU A 297 -8.82 9.85 -19.68
CA GLU A 297 -9.72 8.76 -19.33
C GLU A 297 -9.67 7.65 -20.40
N ARG A 298 -9.54 6.40 -19.94
CA ARG A 298 -9.59 5.22 -20.81
C ARG A 298 -10.57 4.22 -20.23
N ILE A 299 -11.45 3.70 -21.09
CA ILE A 299 -12.37 2.61 -20.78
C ILE A 299 -12.08 1.51 -21.80
N VAL A 300 -11.86 0.29 -21.31
CA VAL A 300 -11.52 -0.86 -22.15
C VAL A 300 -12.32 -2.06 -21.67
N ALA A 301 -13.18 -2.59 -22.54
CA ALA A 301 -14.03 -3.73 -22.24
C ALA A 301 -13.52 -4.99 -22.96
N GLY A 302 -13.78 -6.17 -22.40
CA GLY A 302 -13.39 -7.43 -23.02
C GLY A 302 -13.58 -8.61 -22.07
N THR A 303 -13.16 -9.78 -22.52
CA THR A 303 -12.99 -10.92 -21.59
C THR A 303 -11.75 -10.71 -20.71
N LEU A 304 -11.66 -11.42 -19.58
CA LEU A 304 -10.43 -11.40 -18.77
C LEU A 304 -9.19 -11.80 -19.59
N ALA A 305 -9.32 -12.77 -20.50
CA ALA A 305 -8.24 -13.17 -21.39
C ALA A 305 -7.80 -12.03 -22.34
N GLU A 306 -8.76 -11.32 -22.92
CA GLU A 306 -8.49 -10.17 -23.80
C GLU A 306 -7.83 -9.02 -23.04
N LEU A 307 -8.31 -8.72 -21.82
CA LEU A 307 -7.72 -7.66 -21.01
C LEU A 307 -6.28 -8.01 -20.57
N LEU A 308 -6.01 -9.28 -20.27
CA LEU A 308 -4.66 -9.74 -19.95
C LEU A 308 -3.71 -9.66 -21.15
N ALA A 309 -4.20 -9.97 -22.36
CA ALA A 309 -3.42 -9.99 -23.59
C ALA A 309 -3.21 -8.60 -24.20
N ALA A 310 -4.07 -7.64 -23.88
CA ALA A 310 -3.99 -6.28 -24.42
C ALA A 310 -2.72 -5.54 -23.94
N PRO A 311 -2.11 -4.71 -24.82
CA PRO A 311 -0.93 -3.93 -24.48
C PRO A 311 -1.21 -2.96 -23.31
N PRO A 312 -0.28 -2.78 -22.36
CA PRO A 312 -0.45 -1.87 -21.22
C PRO A 312 -0.83 -0.43 -21.61
N GLU A 313 -0.37 0.03 -22.78
CA GLU A 313 -0.59 1.39 -23.28
C GLU A 313 -2.07 1.70 -23.54
N VAL A 314 -2.89 0.69 -23.82
CA VAL A 314 -4.33 0.84 -24.05
C VAL A 314 -5.04 1.32 -22.79
N TYR A 315 -4.56 0.90 -21.63
CA TYR A 315 -5.11 1.31 -20.34
C TYR A 315 -4.62 2.69 -19.90
N GLY A 316 -3.55 3.22 -20.49
CA GLY A 316 -2.96 4.49 -20.10
C GLY A 316 -2.39 4.49 -18.68
N GLN A 317 -2.13 5.69 -18.16
CA GLN A 317 -1.54 5.88 -16.83
C GLN A 317 -2.55 5.55 -15.70
N PRO A 318 -2.06 5.22 -14.49
CA PRO A 318 -2.91 5.11 -13.29
C PRO A 318 -3.64 6.43 -12.98
N LEU A 319 -4.70 6.43 -12.17
CA LEU A 319 -5.25 5.32 -11.38
C LEU A 319 -6.15 4.38 -12.20
N HIS A 320 -6.12 3.10 -11.88
CA HIS A 320 -6.89 2.04 -12.53
C HIS A 320 -7.91 1.42 -11.57
N SER A 321 -9.03 0.98 -12.12
CA SER A 321 -10.04 0.16 -11.46
C SER A 321 -10.58 -0.86 -12.46
N LEU A 322 -11.12 -1.97 -11.97
CA LEU A 322 -11.64 -3.04 -12.81
C LEU A 322 -13.07 -3.37 -12.39
N VAL A 323 -13.95 -3.60 -13.36
CA VAL A 323 -15.30 -4.08 -13.12
C VAL A 323 -15.44 -5.49 -13.64
N ILE A 324 -15.90 -6.41 -12.80
CA ILE A 324 -16.33 -7.74 -13.23
C ILE A 324 -17.83 -7.67 -13.52
N VAL A 325 -18.22 -8.01 -14.75
CA VAL A 325 -19.61 -7.90 -15.19
C VAL A 325 -20.41 -9.07 -14.64
N GLY A 326 -21.49 -8.79 -13.89
CA GLY A 326 -22.46 -9.76 -13.42
C GLY A 326 -23.46 -10.21 -14.48
N LYS A 327 -24.18 -11.30 -14.20
CA LYS A 327 -25.13 -11.93 -15.13
C LYS A 327 -26.43 -11.15 -15.37
N ARG A 328 -26.82 -10.22 -14.50
CA ARG A 328 -27.97 -9.32 -14.72
C ARG A 328 -27.57 -8.16 -15.63
N LEU A 329 -27.15 -8.51 -16.84
CA LEU A 329 -26.69 -7.56 -17.85
C LEU A 329 -27.82 -7.23 -18.81
N HIS A 330 -28.12 -5.95 -19.00
CA HIS A 330 -29.13 -5.47 -19.92
C HIS A 330 -28.53 -5.26 -21.32
N HIS A 331 -29.31 -5.47 -22.39
CA HIS A 331 -28.80 -5.35 -23.77
C HIS A 331 -28.22 -3.95 -24.06
N LEU A 332 -28.84 -2.88 -23.54
CA LEU A 332 -28.31 -1.51 -23.65
C LEU A 332 -26.94 -1.33 -22.98
N GLU A 333 -26.69 -2.03 -21.87
CA GLU A 333 -25.38 -2.02 -21.20
C GLU A 333 -24.33 -2.71 -22.07
N VAL A 334 -24.70 -3.81 -22.73
CA VAL A 334 -23.84 -4.51 -23.70
C VAL A 334 -23.50 -3.59 -24.87
N GLU A 335 -24.50 -2.96 -25.49
CA GLU A 335 -24.33 -2.08 -26.65
C GLU A 335 -23.48 -0.86 -26.32
N TYR A 336 -23.67 -0.25 -25.14
CA TYR A 336 -22.86 0.89 -24.71
C TYR A 336 -21.40 0.46 -24.48
N ALA A 337 -21.18 -0.61 -23.72
CA ALA A 337 -19.85 -1.10 -23.38
C ALA A 337 -19.09 -1.67 -24.60
N GLU A 338 -19.80 -2.13 -25.63
CA GLU A 338 -19.20 -2.62 -26.89
C GLU A 338 -18.35 -1.55 -27.58
N SER A 339 -18.70 -0.27 -27.43
CA SER A 339 -17.91 0.82 -28.01
C SER A 339 -16.47 0.87 -27.47
N PHE A 340 -16.25 0.31 -26.26
CA PHE A 340 -14.96 0.20 -25.59
C PHE A 340 -14.33 -1.19 -25.72
N ALA A 341 -14.97 -2.13 -26.40
CA ALA A 341 -14.53 -3.52 -26.44
C ALA A 341 -13.26 -3.70 -27.29
N VAL A 342 -12.29 -4.46 -26.77
CA VAL A 342 -11.08 -4.87 -27.51
C VAL A 342 -11.47 -5.66 -28.76
N ASN A 343 -12.45 -6.57 -28.62
CA ASN A 343 -13.06 -7.28 -29.74
C ASN A 343 -14.59 -7.24 -29.61
N LYS A 344 -15.22 -6.42 -30.45
CA LYS A 344 -16.67 -6.20 -30.45
C LYS A 344 -17.48 -7.46 -30.74
N GLU A 345 -17.03 -8.26 -31.70
CA GLU A 345 -17.71 -9.50 -32.08
C GLU A 345 -17.68 -10.50 -30.93
N ASN A 346 -16.51 -10.67 -30.31
CA ASN A 346 -16.37 -11.58 -29.17
C ASN A 346 -17.14 -11.08 -27.94
N TRP A 347 -17.12 -9.78 -27.66
CA TRP A 347 -17.93 -9.16 -26.60
C TRP A 347 -19.41 -9.50 -26.73
N ARG A 348 -20.01 -9.26 -27.91
CA ARG A 348 -21.42 -9.60 -28.19
C ARG A 348 -21.68 -11.10 -28.10
N LYS A 349 -20.77 -11.92 -28.64
CA LYS A 349 -20.88 -13.38 -28.60
C LYS A 349 -20.89 -13.93 -27.17
N VAL A 350 -19.99 -13.44 -26.31
CA VAL A 350 -19.94 -13.84 -24.89
C VAL A 350 -21.16 -13.32 -24.14
N ALA A 351 -21.57 -12.07 -24.36
CA ALA A 351 -22.78 -11.50 -23.76
C ALA A 351 -24.04 -12.32 -24.11
N SER A 352 -24.19 -12.74 -25.36
CA SER A 352 -25.31 -13.60 -25.76
C SER A 352 -25.21 -15.01 -25.19
N ARG A 353 -24.05 -15.67 -25.33
CA ARG A 353 -23.85 -17.09 -24.96
C ARG A 353 -23.82 -17.32 -23.45
N VAL A 354 -23.14 -16.45 -22.69
CA VAL A 354 -22.85 -16.65 -21.26
C VAL A 354 -23.79 -15.83 -20.38
N TYR A 355 -24.14 -14.62 -20.80
CA TYR A 355 -24.98 -13.69 -20.04
C TYR A 355 -26.46 -13.72 -20.48
N GLY A 356 -26.79 -14.45 -21.55
CA GLY A 356 -28.17 -14.62 -22.00
C GLY A 356 -28.81 -13.33 -22.56
N CYS A 357 -28.00 -12.34 -22.94
CA CYS A 357 -28.49 -11.11 -23.54
C CYS A 357 -29.03 -11.38 -24.96
N ALA A 358 -30.30 -11.11 -25.19
CA ALA A 358 -30.84 -11.02 -26.54
C ALA A 358 -30.33 -9.72 -27.17
N LEU A 359 -29.45 -9.85 -28.16
CA LEU A 359 -28.92 -8.74 -28.95
C LEU A 359 -29.55 -8.85 -30.34
N ASP A 360 -30.13 -7.75 -30.82
CA ASP A 360 -30.80 -7.67 -32.12
C ASP A 360 -29.84 -7.70 -33.31
#